data_AF-A0A4Y2U0M2-F1
#
_entry.id   AF-A0A4Y2U0M2-F1
#
_cell.length_a   1.000
_cell.length_b   1.000
_cell.length_c   1.000
_cell.angle_alpha   90.00
_cell.angle_beta   90.00
_cell.angle_gamma   90.00
#
_symmetry.space_group_name_H-M   'P 1'
#
loop_
_entity.id
_entity.type
_entity.pdbx_description
1 polymer ?
#
loop_
_entity_poly.entity_id
_entity_poly.type
_entity_poly.pdbx_seq_one_letter_code
_entity_poly.pdbx_strand_id
1 'polypeptide(L)'
;MNTCFFEQKRNERLKLALHWTVSQRVSVVQRCARAQVMTQHHAPTVTSNIYFDMLQLYAVAQFPGGVIFQQDGAPPHYGNIVREFLDTTFPSGG
;
A
#
# COMPACT_ATOMS: atom_id res chain seq x y z
N MET A 1 24.35 32.81 -17.11
CA MET A 1 22.99 33.04 -16.58
C MET A 1 22.07 31.82 -16.77
N ASN A 2 22.59 30.58 -16.67
CA ASN A 2 21.85 29.38 -17.11
C ASN A 2 21.74 28.29 -16.04
N THR A 3 22.60 28.30 -15.01
CA THR A 3 22.60 27.29 -13.94
C THR A 3 21.34 27.38 -13.07
N CYS A 4 20.90 28.58 -12.70
CA CYS A 4 19.66 28.79 -11.93
C CYS A 4 18.42 28.24 -12.65
N PHE A 5 18.32 28.40 -13.98
CA PHE A 5 17.21 27.86 -14.77
C PHE A 5 17.18 26.32 -14.78
N PHE A 6 18.35 25.68 -14.87
CA PHE A 6 18.44 24.22 -14.77
C PHE A 6 18.13 23.72 -13.36
N GLU A 7 18.58 24.41 -12.31
CA GLU A 7 18.19 24.12 -10.93
C GLU A 7 16.68 24.22 -10.74
N GLN A 8 16.05 25.31 -11.22
CA GLN A 8 14.60 25.49 -11.17
C GLN A 8 13.87 24.33 -11.86
N LYS A 9 14.32 23.93 -13.05
CA LYS A 9 13.72 22.82 -13.80
C LYS A 9 13.92 21.47 -13.10
N ARG A 10 15.05 21.27 -12.41
CA ARG A 10 15.29 20.07 -11.57
C ARG A 10 14.38 20.09 -10.34
N ASN A 11 14.24 21.23 -9.67
CA ASN A 11 13.39 21.39 -8.50
C ASN A 11 11.91 21.16 -8.81
N GLU A 12 11.42 21.66 -9.95
CA GLU A 12 10.05 21.38 -10.41
C GLU A 12 9.86 19.90 -10.75
N ARG A 13 10.85 19.26 -11.38
CA ARG A 13 10.82 17.82 -11.64
C ARG A 13 10.84 16.99 -10.36
N LEU A 14 11.62 17.40 -9.36
CA LEU A 14 11.66 16.76 -8.04
C LEU A 14 10.35 16.96 -7.29
N LYS A 15 9.74 18.14 -7.38
CA LYS A 15 8.42 18.43 -6.79
C LYS A 15 7.32 17.61 -7.44
N LEU A 16 7.33 17.47 -8.77
CA LEU A 16 6.40 16.61 -9.50
C LEU A 16 6.63 15.12 -9.19
N ALA A 17 7.89 14.69 -9.06
CA ALA A 17 8.22 13.33 -8.66
C ALA A 17 7.77 13.02 -7.23
N LEU A 18 8.03 13.92 -6.27
CA LEU A 18 7.53 13.78 -4.90
C LEU A 18 6.00 13.73 -4.87
N HIS A 19 5.35 14.68 -5.56
CA HIS A 19 3.88 14.71 -5.64
C HIS A 19 3.33 13.41 -6.24
N TRP A 20 3.98 12.87 -7.28
CA TRP A 20 3.60 11.60 -7.90
C TRP A 20 3.83 10.41 -6.96
N THR A 21 4.98 10.31 -6.29
CA THR A 21 5.28 9.23 -5.34
C THR A 21 4.35 9.26 -4.13
N VAL A 22 4.01 10.45 -3.61
CA VAL A 22 3.01 10.64 -2.56
C VAL A 22 1.63 10.23 -3.07
N SER A 23 1.27 10.65 -4.30
CA SER A 23 0.00 10.27 -4.95
C SER A 23 -0.10 8.75 -5.20
N GLN A 24 1.00 8.07 -5.52
CA GLN A 24 1.05 6.61 -5.67
C GLN A 24 0.95 5.87 -4.34
N ARG A 25 1.53 6.39 -3.26
CA ARG A 25 1.37 5.83 -1.90
C ARG A 25 -0.06 5.96 -1.38
N VAL A 26 -0.77 7.01 -1.80
CA VAL A 26 -2.22 7.17 -1.53
C VAL A 26 -3.09 6.41 -2.55
N SER A 27 -2.54 6.03 -3.71
CA SER A 27 -3.25 5.41 -4.83
C SER A 27 -3.71 3.97 -4.58
N VAL A 28 -3.00 3.17 -3.78
CA VAL A 28 -3.49 1.82 -3.41
C VAL A 28 -4.79 1.90 -2.62
N VAL A 29 -4.85 2.81 -1.65
CA VAL A 29 -6.05 3.02 -0.81
C VAL A 29 -7.16 3.70 -1.62
N GLN A 30 -6.81 4.67 -2.49
CA GLN A 30 -7.79 5.47 -3.24
C GLN A 30 -8.35 4.76 -4.48
N ARG A 31 -7.61 3.86 -5.13
CA ARG A 31 -8.11 3.08 -6.29
C ARG A 31 -9.13 2.03 -5.87
N CYS A 32 -9.00 1.45 -4.68
CA CYS A 32 -10.05 0.59 -4.11
C CYS A 32 -11.35 1.37 -3.88
N ALA A 33 -11.25 2.66 -3.49
CA ALA A 33 -12.43 3.48 -3.18
C ALA A 33 -13.24 3.91 -4.41
N ARG A 34 -12.65 4.05 -5.61
CA ARG A 34 -13.36 4.55 -6.81
C ARG A 34 -14.19 3.50 -7.55
N ALA A 35 -14.09 2.21 -7.20
CA ALA A 35 -14.91 1.16 -7.79
C ALA A 35 -16.28 1.00 -7.10
N GLN A 36 -16.55 1.75 -6.03
CA GLN A 36 -17.65 1.48 -5.10
C GLN A 36 -18.56 2.70 -4.93
N VAL A 37 -18.89 3.38 -6.03
CA VAL A 37 -19.93 4.41 -6.02
C VAL A 37 -21.22 3.75 -6.47
N MET A 38 -22.18 3.66 -5.53
CA MET A 38 -23.62 3.35 -5.67
C MET A 38 -24.07 2.12 -4.87
N THR A 39 -24.09 2.22 -3.54
CA THR A 39 -25.21 1.78 -2.67
C THR A 39 -24.90 2.09 -1.19
N GLN A 40 -25.66 3.03 -0.63
CA GLN A 40 -26.04 3.24 0.78
C GLN A 40 -24.99 3.03 1.91
N HIS A 41 -24.61 4.15 2.56
CA HIS A 41 -24.27 4.30 3.99
C HIS A 41 -23.57 3.15 4.76
N HIS A 42 -22.48 2.60 4.24
CA HIS A 42 -21.39 2.07 5.07
C HIS A 42 -20.11 2.12 4.23
N ALA A 43 -19.05 2.74 4.76
CA ALA A 43 -17.74 2.52 4.19
C ALA A 43 -17.45 1.01 4.28
N PRO A 44 -17.03 0.34 3.19
CA PRO A 44 -16.72 -1.07 3.23
C PRO A 44 -15.63 -1.29 4.27
N THR A 45 -15.96 -1.99 5.36
CA THR A 45 -14.99 -2.33 6.40
C THR A 45 -14.08 -3.42 5.87
N VAL A 46 -12.77 -3.23 6.04
CA VAL A 46 -11.79 -4.26 5.69
C VAL A 46 -12.03 -5.46 6.59
N THR A 47 -12.42 -6.59 6.01
CA THR A 47 -12.52 -7.88 6.71
C THR A 47 -11.21 -8.65 6.55
N SER A 48 -11.01 -9.73 7.30
CA SER A 48 -9.80 -10.57 7.17
C SER A 48 -9.63 -11.13 5.75
N ASN A 49 -10.72 -11.50 5.07
CA ASN A 49 -10.66 -12.00 3.69
C ASN A 49 -10.23 -10.90 2.70
N ILE A 50 -10.80 -9.70 2.82
CA ILE A 50 -10.42 -8.57 1.99
C ILE A 50 -8.96 -8.21 2.24
N TYR A 51 -8.51 -8.23 3.50
CA TYR A 51 -7.12 -7.98 3.84
C TYR A 51 -6.17 -9.04 3.27
N PHE A 52 -6.54 -10.32 3.35
CA PHE A 52 -5.79 -11.41 2.73
C PHE A 52 -5.65 -11.24 1.21
N ASP A 53 -6.73 -10.89 0.51
CA ASP A 53 -6.68 -10.64 -0.94
C ASP A 53 -5.75 -9.47 -1.27
N MET A 54 -5.77 -8.41 -0.46
CA MET A 54 -4.85 -7.28 -0.60
C MET A 54 -3.38 -7.70 -0.41
N LEU A 55 -3.08 -8.57 0.55
CA LEU A 55 -1.72 -9.06 0.77
C LEU A 55 -1.22 -9.89 -0.43
N GLN A 56 -2.06 -10.76 -0.99
CA GLN A 56 -1.69 -11.54 -2.18
C GLN A 56 -1.43 -10.64 -3.39
N LEU A 57 -2.32 -9.68 -3.65
CA LEU A 57 -2.21 -8.81 -4.82
C LEU A 57 -1.04 -7.83 -4.74
N TYR A 58 -0.74 -7.31 -3.55
CA TYR A 58 0.20 -6.21 -3.40
C TYR A 58 1.45 -6.57 -2.60
N ALA A 59 1.36 -7.31 -1.50
CA ALA A 59 2.53 -7.56 -0.65
C ALA A 59 3.47 -8.59 -1.28
N VAL A 60 2.94 -9.74 -1.71
CA VAL A 60 3.74 -10.82 -2.32
C VAL A 60 4.41 -10.37 -3.62
N ALA A 61 3.67 -9.64 -4.46
CA ALA A 61 4.19 -9.17 -5.73
C ALA A 61 5.33 -8.14 -5.57
N GLN A 62 5.36 -7.39 -4.47
CA GLN A 62 6.30 -6.27 -4.28
C GLN A 62 7.50 -6.60 -3.41
N PHE A 63 7.37 -7.55 -2.48
CA PHE A 63 8.43 -7.87 -1.52
C PHE A 63 8.82 -9.33 -1.62
N PRO A 64 9.95 -9.68 -2.29
CA PRO A 64 10.53 -11.01 -2.13
C PRO A 64 10.93 -11.19 -0.65
N GLY A 65 10.70 -12.37 -0.09
CA GLY A 65 10.74 -12.66 1.35
C GLY A 65 12.02 -12.22 2.10
N GLY A 66 12.00 -12.33 3.43
CA GLY A 66 13.05 -11.78 4.31
C GLY A 66 12.80 -10.31 4.70
N VAL A 67 11.56 -9.85 4.57
CA VAL A 67 11.10 -8.54 5.04
C VAL A 67 10.36 -8.67 6.36
N ILE A 68 10.52 -7.69 7.25
CA ILE A 68 9.73 -7.58 8.48
C ILE A 68 8.43 -6.85 8.14
N PHE A 69 7.30 -7.55 8.28
CA PHE A 69 5.99 -7.01 7.98
C PHE A 69 5.33 -6.44 9.24
N GLN A 70 5.30 -5.12 9.37
CA GLN A 70 4.69 -4.44 10.52
C GLN A 70 3.20 -4.17 10.25
N GLN A 71 2.35 -4.56 11.20
CA GLN A 71 0.91 -4.28 11.19
C GLN A 71 0.50 -3.42 12.38
N ASP A 72 -0.67 -2.78 12.27
CA ASP A 72 -1.38 -2.27 13.44
C ASP A 72 -2.20 -3.40 14.11
N GLY A 73 -2.72 -3.16 15.31
CA GLY A 73 -3.53 -4.14 16.05
C GLY A 73 -4.99 -4.22 15.59
N ALA A 74 -5.33 -3.92 14.34
CA ALA A 74 -6.71 -3.99 13.89
C ALA A 74 -7.24 -5.45 13.85
N PRO A 75 -8.53 -5.68 14.20
CA PRO A 75 -9.12 -7.03 14.23
C PRO A 75 -8.91 -7.88 12.95
N PRO A 76 -8.98 -7.33 11.73
CA PRO A 76 -8.78 -8.12 10.50
C PRO A 76 -7.41 -8.79 10.41
N HIS A 77 -6.37 -8.20 11.02
CA HIS A 77 -4.99 -8.69 10.97
C HIS A 77 -4.79 -9.97 11.79
N TYR A 78 -5.65 -10.22 12.79
CA TYR A 78 -5.59 -11.41 13.63
C TYR A 78 -6.39 -12.59 13.08
N GLY A 79 -7.00 -12.47 11.90
CA GLY A 79 -7.72 -13.57 11.26
C GLY A 79 -6.80 -14.74 10.93
N ASN A 80 -7.24 -15.98 11.18
CA ASN A 80 -6.41 -17.17 10.99
C ASN A 80 -5.82 -17.27 9.58
N ILE A 81 -6.62 -17.00 8.54
CA ILE A 81 -6.17 -17.04 7.14
C ILE A 81 -5.06 -16.02 6.85
N VAL A 82 -5.14 -14.85 7.47
CA VAL A 82 -4.13 -13.79 7.33
C VAL A 82 -2.85 -14.18 8.04
N ARG A 83 -2.96 -14.68 9.29
CA ARG A 83 -1.81 -15.10 10.09
C ARG A 83 -1.03 -16.23 9.43
N GLU A 84 -1.72 -17.31 9.05
CA GLU A 84 -1.11 -18.49 8.41
C GLU A 84 -0.40 -18.12 7.09
N PHE A 85 -1.00 -17.22 6.32
CA PHE A 85 -0.40 -16.69 5.10
C PHE A 85 0.89 -15.90 5.37
N LEU A 86 0.87 -15.00 6.35
CA LEU A 86 2.03 -14.17 6.69
C LEU A 86 3.17 -15.02 7.28
N ASP A 87 2.87 -15.97 8.16
CA ASP A 87 3.86 -16.88 8.75
C ASP A 87 4.56 -17.73 7.68
N THR A 88 3.82 -18.16 6.66
CA THR A 88 4.36 -18.98 5.55
C THR A 88 5.14 -18.14 4.54
N THR A 89 4.66 -16.95 4.22
CA THR A 89 5.18 -16.14 3.11
C THR A 89 6.31 -15.19 3.53
N PHE A 90 6.25 -14.69 4.77
CA PHE A 90 7.21 -13.77 5.36
C PHE A 90 7.70 -14.33 6.71
N PRO A 91 8.38 -15.48 6.71
CA PRO A 91 8.83 -16.09 7.95
C PRO A 91 9.73 -15.10 8.70
N SER A 92 9.47 -14.90 9.98
CA SER A 92 10.41 -14.24 10.88
C SER A 92 11.63 -15.16 10.95
N GLY A 93 12.69 -14.83 10.20
CA GLY A 93 13.88 -15.67 10.07
C GLY A 93 14.32 -16.23 11.41
N GLY A 94 14.41 -17.57 11.47
CA GLY A 94 15.16 -18.29 12.50
C GLY A 94 16.62 -18.38 12.13
#